data_AF-A0A948UJD6-F1
#
_entry.id   AF-A0A948UJD6-F1
#
_cell.length_a   1.000
_cell.length_b   1.000
_cell.length_c   1.000
_cell.angle_alpha   90.00
_cell.angle_beta   90.00
_cell.angle_gamma   90.00
#
_symmetry.space_group_name_H-M   'P 1'
#
loop_
_entity.id
_entity.type
_entity.pdbx_description
1 polymer ?
#
loop_
_entity_poly.entity_id
_entity_poly.type
_entity_poly.pdbx_seq_one_letter_code
_entity_poly.pdbx_strand_id
1 'polypeptide(L)'
;MKNIKSFQKEIFHCRTKLKKDRKKFWENNNKNFCKNVVEILRSCELPKDWKTYVVVSNFLSDKEILPFDYNSWSNVNLVAATKKQGFEIMVFINRSRAEFLSRPAIVPLILHEIQHIRQAANNPKKFISATLNDEVAKSFEEDAEKHIRFLSDEFRKEAVLESVLYCYDIGSWNYASKMANFFYKERENIYSGGYDKDMTDSEFNLFQKAKREKKINLFIDYFCASLLGGKKYV
;
A
#
# COMPACT_ATOMS: atom_id res chain seq x y z
N MET A 1 8.89 -4.48 12.98
CA MET A 1 9.63 -4.86 11.75
C MET A 1 11.10 -4.55 11.93
N LYS A 2 12.00 -5.49 11.62
CA LYS A 2 13.45 -5.23 11.62
C LYS A 2 13.81 -4.41 10.35
N ASN A 3 14.83 -3.54 10.42
CA ASN A 3 15.42 -2.83 9.26
C ASN A 3 14.63 -1.67 8.61
N ILE A 4 13.71 -0.99 9.32
CA ILE A 4 12.97 0.19 8.80
C ILE A 4 13.89 1.25 8.18
N LYS A 5 15.05 1.53 8.80
CA LYS A 5 16.05 2.49 8.29
C LYS A 5 16.65 2.09 6.93
N SER A 6 16.71 0.80 6.60
CA SER A 6 17.17 0.33 5.29
C SER A 6 16.16 0.72 4.21
N PHE A 7 14.87 0.41 4.45
CA PHE A 7 13.81 0.72 3.50
C PHE A 7 13.67 2.24 3.29
N GLN A 8 13.88 3.07 4.33
CA GLN A 8 13.90 4.52 4.18
C GLN A 8 15.01 5.01 3.23
N LYS A 9 16.21 4.40 3.26
CA LYS A 9 17.29 4.74 2.32
C LYS A 9 16.94 4.37 0.87
N GLU A 10 16.14 3.33 0.68
CA GLU A 10 15.71 2.90 -0.65
C GLU A 10 14.73 3.88 -1.30
N ILE A 11 13.94 4.62 -0.52
CA ILE A 11 12.99 5.62 -1.04
C ILE A 11 13.71 6.64 -1.93
N PHE A 12 14.82 7.21 -1.48
CA PHE A 12 15.58 8.18 -2.27
C PHE A 12 16.05 7.60 -3.62
N HIS A 13 16.51 6.34 -3.60
CA HIS A 13 16.94 5.64 -4.81
C HIS A 13 15.77 5.37 -5.76
N CYS A 14 14.59 5.02 -5.22
CA CYS A 14 13.38 4.78 -5.99
C CYS A 14 12.90 6.06 -6.68
N ARG A 15 12.79 7.18 -5.95
CA ARG A 15 12.47 8.50 -6.51
C ARG A 15 13.43 8.94 -7.61
N THR A 16 14.73 8.72 -7.43
CA THR A 16 15.75 9.04 -8.45
C THR A 16 15.55 8.21 -9.72
N LYS A 17 15.28 6.90 -9.58
CA LYS A 17 14.99 6.02 -10.72
C LYS A 17 13.70 6.40 -11.43
N LEU A 18 12.64 6.69 -10.68
CA LEU A 18 11.35 7.18 -11.22
C LEU A 18 11.53 8.43 -12.07
N LYS A 19 12.33 9.39 -11.62
CA LYS A 19 12.60 10.61 -12.39
C LYS A 19 13.39 10.34 -13.68
N LYS A 20 14.25 9.32 -13.70
CA LYS A 20 15.15 9.01 -14.82
C LYS A 20 14.50 8.14 -15.90
N ASP A 21 13.84 7.05 -15.50
CA ASP A 21 13.29 6.04 -16.42
C ASP A 21 12.16 5.25 -15.75
N ARG A 22 10.92 5.77 -15.88
CA ARG A 22 9.73 5.16 -15.29
C ARG A 22 9.42 3.77 -15.87
N LYS A 23 9.57 3.59 -17.18
CA LYS A 23 9.30 2.30 -17.83
C LYS A 23 10.15 1.19 -17.22
N LYS A 24 11.47 1.40 -17.16
CA LYS A 24 12.39 0.43 -16.54
C LYS A 24 12.15 0.28 -15.04
N PHE A 25 11.69 1.32 -14.36
CA PHE A 25 11.32 1.24 -12.94
C PHE A 25 10.14 0.28 -12.72
N TRP A 26 9.05 0.44 -13.48
CA TRP A 26 7.88 -0.45 -13.42
C TRP A 26 8.23 -1.89 -13.77
N GLU A 27 8.97 -2.11 -14.87
CA GLU A 27 9.41 -3.45 -15.28
C GLU A 27 10.22 -4.16 -14.19
N ASN A 28 11.10 -3.43 -13.50
CA ASN A 28 11.88 -4.00 -12.39
C ASN A 28 11.02 -4.31 -11.17
N ASN A 29 10.04 -3.47 -10.84
CA ASN A 29 9.15 -3.71 -9.71
C ASN A 29 8.30 -4.96 -9.96
N ASN A 30 7.64 -5.04 -11.12
CA ASN A 30 6.80 -6.17 -11.52
C ASN A 30 7.61 -7.48 -11.49
N LYS A 31 8.83 -7.47 -12.05
CA LYS A 31 9.72 -8.66 -12.06
C LYS A 31 10.11 -9.12 -10.66
N ASN A 32 10.28 -8.21 -9.70
CA ASN A 32 10.75 -8.53 -8.35
C ASN A 32 9.62 -8.59 -7.31
N PHE A 33 8.36 -8.41 -7.70
CA PHE A 33 7.25 -8.23 -6.78
C PHE A 33 7.13 -9.36 -5.74
N CYS A 34 7.03 -10.62 -6.18
CA CYS A 34 6.92 -11.76 -5.26
C CYS A 34 8.13 -11.88 -4.32
N LYS A 35 9.34 -11.59 -4.83
CA LYS A 35 10.56 -11.59 -4.01
C LYS A 35 10.50 -10.51 -2.93
N ASN A 36 10.08 -9.29 -3.29
CA ASN A 36 9.93 -8.17 -2.37
C ASN A 36 8.91 -8.50 -1.26
N VAL A 37 7.77 -9.07 -1.63
CA VAL A 37 6.73 -9.53 -0.69
C VAL A 37 7.32 -10.53 0.33
N VAL A 38 8.01 -11.57 -0.14
CA VAL A 38 8.62 -12.59 0.72
C VAL A 38 9.66 -11.99 1.67
N GLU A 39 10.50 -11.07 1.19
CA GLU A 39 11.52 -10.41 2.02
C GLU A 39 10.91 -9.53 3.13
N ILE A 40 9.83 -8.79 2.82
CA ILE A 40 9.11 -7.98 3.82
C ILE A 40 8.45 -8.89 4.86
N LEU A 41 7.76 -9.95 4.42
CA LEU A 41 7.11 -10.92 5.31
C LEU A 41 8.11 -11.61 6.26
N ARG A 42 9.29 -12.00 5.77
CA ARG A 42 10.36 -12.57 6.61
C ARG A 42 10.87 -11.60 7.69
N SER A 43 10.66 -10.30 7.51
CA SER A 43 11.02 -9.26 8.47
C SER A 43 9.91 -8.95 9.48
N CYS A 44 8.75 -9.60 9.34
CA CYS A 44 7.58 -9.48 10.19
C CYS A 44 7.52 -10.63 11.19
N GLU A 45 7.05 -10.34 12.39
CA GLU A 45 6.71 -11.38 13.37
C GLU A 45 5.24 -11.79 13.16
N LEU A 46 5.06 -13.07 12.81
CA LEU A 46 3.77 -13.73 12.61
C LEU A 46 3.39 -14.55 13.86
N PRO A 47 2.09 -14.75 14.13
CA PRO A 47 1.64 -15.59 15.23
C PRO A 47 2.15 -17.03 15.09
N LYS A 48 2.89 -17.54 16.09
CA LYS A 48 3.60 -18.83 16.02
C LYS A 48 2.68 -20.05 15.97
N ASP A 49 1.52 -19.95 16.61
CA ASP A 49 0.55 -21.04 16.70
C ASP A 49 -0.41 -21.11 15.50
N TRP A 50 -0.21 -20.25 14.49
CA TRP A 50 -1.02 -20.16 13.30
C TRP A 50 -0.19 -20.40 12.04
N LYS A 51 -0.71 -21.23 11.14
CA LYS A 51 -0.17 -21.32 9.78
C LYS A 51 -0.69 -20.12 8.98
N THR A 52 0.23 -19.38 8.38
CA THR A 52 -0.09 -18.24 7.51
C THR A 52 0.24 -18.59 6.07
N TYR A 53 -0.77 -18.59 5.20
CA TYR A 53 -0.62 -18.74 3.77
C TYR A 53 -0.66 -17.36 3.12
N VAL A 54 0.27 -17.08 2.20
CA VAL A 54 0.27 -15.83 1.43
C VAL A 54 0.09 -16.16 -0.04
N VAL A 55 -1.00 -15.65 -0.61
CA VAL A 55 -1.35 -15.79 -2.01
C VAL A 55 -1.11 -14.46 -2.70
N VAL A 56 -0.33 -14.45 -3.77
CA VAL A 56 -0.05 -13.26 -4.55
C VAL A 56 -0.67 -13.45 -5.94
N SER A 57 -1.82 -12.80 -6.19
CA SER A 57 -2.62 -13.01 -7.41
C SER A 57 -3.41 -11.75 -7.78
N ASN A 58 -4.00 -11.71 -8.96
CA ASN A 58 -5.14 -10.84 -9.26
C ASN A 58 -6.42 -11.53 -8.74
N PHE A 59 -7.33 -10.77 -8.12
CA PHE A 59 -8.60 -11.31 -7.59
C PHE A 59 -9.62 -11.65 -8.69
N LEU A 60 -9.70 -10.84 -9.75
CA LEU A 60 -10.58 -11.06 -10.89
C LEU A 60 -9.70 -11.34 -12.12
N SER A 61 -9.94 -12.46 -12.79
CA SER A 61 -9.17 -12.88 -13.97
C SER A 61 -9.72 -12.32 -15.29
N ASP A 62 -10.95 -11.79 -15.25
CA ASP A 62 -11.77 -11.40 -16.40
C ASP A 62 -11.90 -9.88 -16.57
N LYS A 63 -11.41 -9.07 -15.62
CA LYS A 63 -11.45 -7.61 -15.68
C LYS A 63 -10.07 -7.01 -15.43
N GLU A 64 -9.73 -6.00 -16.22
CA GLU A 64 -8.59 -5.14 -15.92
C GLU A 64 -8.93 -4.34 -14.66
N ILE A 65 -8.24 -4.64 -13.56
CA ILE A 65 -8.37 -3.93 -12.29
C ILE A 65 -7.26 -2.88 -12.22
N LEU A 66 -7.63 -1.65 -11.89
CA LEU A 66 -6.71 -0.55 -11.67
C LEU A 66 -6.52 -0.26 -10.18
N PRO A 67 -5.42 0.39 -9.78
CA PRO A 67 -5.08 0.57 -8.37
C PRO A 67 -6.07 1.41 -7.54
N PHE A 68 -6.94 2.19 -8.21
CA PHE A 68 -8.00 2.97 -7.57
C PHE A 68 -9.33 2.23 -7.50
N ASP A 69 -9.47 1.07 -8.15
CA ASP A 69 -10.70 0.28 -8.07
C ASP A 69 -10.78 -0.36 -6.69
N TYR A 70 -11.98 -0.41 -6.10
CA TYR A 70 -12.17 -0.95 -4.76
C TYR A 70 -11.69 -2.40 -4.68
N ASN A 71 -11.99 -3.22 -5.69
CA ASN A 71 -11.57 -4.63 -5.76
C ASN A 71 -10.06 -4.84 -5.97
N SER A 72 -9.26 -3.76 -6.05
CA SER A 72 -7.81 -3.85 -6.17
C SER A 72 -7.11 -4.15 -4.85
N TRP A 73 -7.76 -4.03 -3.70
CA TRP A 73 -7.11 -4.09 -2.40
C TRP A 73 -6.89 -5.52 -1.90
N SER A 74 -5.88 -5.69 -1.05
CA SER A 74 -5.52 -6.95 -0.40
C SER A 74 -6.55 -7.31 0.67
N ASN A 75 -6.61 -8.59 1.06
CA ASN A 75 -7.47 -9.01 2.17
C ASN A 75 -6.88 -10.16 2.99
N VAL A 76 -7.33 -10.28 4.24
CA VAL A 76 -7.04 -11.40 5.15
C VAL A 76 -8.30 -12.21 5.40
N ASN A 77 -8.21 -13.52 5.19
CA ASN A 77 -9.28 -14.48 5.43
C ASN A 77 -8.87 -15.52 6.48
N LEU A 78 -9.73 -15.75 7.47
CA LEU A 78 -9.57 -16.82 8.44
C LEU A 78 -10.07 -18.14 7.83
N VAL A 79 -9.17 -19.08 7.56
CA VAL A 79 -9.49 -20.35 6.88
C VAL A 79 -9.92 -21.42 7.88
N ALA A 80 -9.25 -21.51 9.02
CA ALA A 80 -9.59 -22.45 10.10
C ALA A 80 -9.16 -21.90 11.46
N ALA A 81 -9.96 -22.13 12.49
CA ALA A 81 -9.68 -21.67 13.86
C ALA A 81 -10.04 -22.72 14.93
N THR A 82 -9.94 -24.01 14.60
CA THR A 82 -10.32 -25.11 15.49
C THR A 82 -9.23 -26.16 15.59
N LYS A 83 -9.12 -26.88 16.71
CA LYS A 83 -8.13 -27.96 16.86
C LYS A 83 -8.28 -29.07 15.81
N LYS A 84 -9.50 -29.30 15.28
CA LYS A 84 -9.77 -30.35 14.28
C LYS A 84 -9.35 -29.96 12.86
N GLN A 85 -9.54 -28.69 12.50
CA GLN A 85 -9.24 -28.17 11.15
C GLN A 85 -7.90 -27.43 11.08
N GLY A 86 -7.28 -27.16 12.23
CA GLY A 86 -6.08 -26.34 12.37
C GLY A 86 -6.38 -24.87 12.63
N PHE A 87 -5.30 -24.12 12.81
CA PHE A 87 -5.29 -22.67 12.97
C PHE A 87 -4.59 -22.08 11.75
N GLU A 88 -5.39 -21.64 10.78
CA GLU A 88 -4.96 -21.29 9.44
C GLU A 88 -5.52 -19.94 9.02
N ILE A 89 -4.64 -19.03 8.61
CA ILE A 89 -4.97 -17.71 8.07
C ILE A 89 -4.40 -17.61 6.67
N MET A 90 -5.16 -17.03 5.75
CA MET A 90 -4.75 -16.75 4.39
C MET A 90 -4.77 -15.24 4.14
N VAL A 91 -3.66 -14.71 3.62
CA VAL A 91 -3.57 -13.34 3.15
C VAL A 91 -3.44 -13.34 1.64
N PHE A 92 -4.26 -12.53 0.98
CA PHE A 92 -4.16 -12.29 -0.44
C PHE A 92 -3.58 -10.90 -0.68
N ILE A 93 -2.46 -10.85 -1.39
CA ILE A 93 -1.85 -9.61 -1.83
C ILE A 93 -2.18 -9.42 -3.31
N ASN A 94 -2.99 -8.40 -3.61
CA ASN A 94 -3.43 -8.17 -4.99
C ASN A 94 -2.31 -7.56 -5.84
N ARG A 95 -1.94 -8.24 -6.91
CA ARG A 95 -0.92 -7.77 -7.87
C ARG A 95 -1.33 -6.46 -8.55
N SER A 96 -2.62 -6.29 -8.88
CA SER A 96 -3.12 -5.08 -9.56
C SER A 96 -2.91 -3.80 -8.75
N ARG A 97 -2.87 -3.91 -7.41
CA ARG A 97 -2.63 -2.77 -6.51
C ARG A 97 -1.17 -2.55 -6.15
N ALA A 98 -0.36 -3.61 -6.16
CA ALA A 98 0.94 -3.60 -5.51
C ALA A 98 2.13 -4.00 -6.40
N GLU A 99 1.94 -4.65 -7.57
CA GLU A 99 3.11 -5.19 -8.30
C GLU A 99 4.01 -4.12 -8.91
N PHE A 100 3.44 -2.97 -9.28
CA PHE A 100 4.17 -1.83 -9.81
C PHE A 100 4.91 -1.04 -8.72
N LEU A 101 4.57 -1.27 -7.44
CA LEU A 101 5.16 -0.53 -6.32
C LEU A 101 6.59 -1.02 -6.06
N SER A 102 7.44 -0.10 -5.67
CA SER A 102 8.77 -0.42 -5.16
C SER A 102 8.67 -1.11 -3.81
N ARG A 103 9.75 -1.81 -3.44
CA ARG A 103 9.85 -2.48 -2.15
C ARG A 103 9.45 -1.57 -0.96
N PRO A 104 9.96 -0.34 -0.79
CA PRO A 104 9.53 0.51 0.32
C PRO A 104 8.05 0.92 0.23
N ALA A 105 7.50 1.16 -0.96
CA ALA A 105 6.09 1.52 -1.12
C ALA A 105 5.12 0.36 -0.80
N ILE A 106 5.57 -0.90 -0.93
CA ILE A 106 4.79 -2.10 -0.57
C ILE A 106 4.73 -2.32 0.96
N VAL A 107 5.75 -1.85 1.71
CA VAL A 107 5.85 -2.08 3.17
C VAL A 107 4.58 -1.74 3.94
N PRO A 108 3.99 -0.53 3.83
CA PRO A 108 2.79 -0.20 4.59
C PRO A 108 1.62 -1.12 4.25
N LEU A 109 1.44 -1.49 2.97
CA LEU A 109 0.37 -2.39 2.54
C LEU A 109 0.53 -3.78 3.17
N ILE A 110 1.74 -4.35 3.15
CA ILE A 110 1.97 -5.67 3.77
C ILE A 110 1.77 -5.61 5.28
N LEU A 111 2.27 -4.56 5.95
CA LEU A 111 2.18 -4.46 7.40
C LEU A 111 0.75 -4.24 7.89
N HIS A 112 -0.08 -3.55 7.11
CA HIS A 112 -1.52 -3.46 7.34
C HIS A 112 -2.14 -4.86 7.38
N GLU A 113 -1.91 -5.70 6.37
CA GLU A 113 -2.40 -7.09 6.35
C GLU A 113 -1.81 -7.95 7.49
N ILE A 114 -0.53 -7.79 7.82
CA ILE A 114 0.08 -8.48 8.96
C ILE A 114 -0.63 -8.12 10.28
N GLN A 115 -1.09 -6.89 10.43
CA GLN A 115 -1.85 -6.50 11.61
C GLN A 115 -3.21 -7.22 11.66
N HIS A 116 -3.90 -7.38 10.53
CA HIS A 116 -5.10 -8.21 10.45
C HIS A 116 -4.85 -9.67 10.80
N ILE A 117 -3.72 -10.26 10.37
CA ILE A 117 -3.34 -11.63 10.79
C ILE A 117 -3.23 -11.71 12.31
N ARG A 118 -2.61 -10.73 12.96
CA ARG A 118 -2.49 -10.69 14.42
C ARG A 118 -3.84 -10.52 15.10
N GLN A 119 -4.68 -9.63 14.60
CA GLN A 119 -6.04 -9.43 15.10
C GLN A 119 -6.86 -10.72 15.01
N ALA A 120 -6.81 -11.40 13.85
CA ALA A 120 -7.46 -12.69 13.62
C ALA A 120 -6.93 -13.78 14.56
N ALA A 121 -5.61 -13.89 14.73
CA ALA A 121 -5.00 -14.88 15.61
C ALA A 121 -5.32 -14.64 17.10
N ASN A 122 -5.36 -13.37 17.52
CA ASN A 122 -5.62 -12.99 18.91
C ASN A 122 -7.08 -13.18 19.32
N ASN A 123 -8.03 -12.86 18.43
CA ASN A 123 -9.45 -13.04 18.70
C ASN A 123 -10.22 -13.44 17.43
N PRO A 124 -10.19 -14.73 17.05
CA PRO A 124 -10.82 -15.21 15.83
C PRO A 124 -12.32 -14.92 15.77
N LYS A 125 -13.03 -15.06 16.91
CA LYS A 125 -14.47 -14.80 16.98
C LYS A 125 -14.79 -13.34 16.66
N LYS A 126 -14.05 -12.40 17.25
CA LYS A 126 -14.24 -10.97 16.97
C LYS A 126 -13.87 -10.64 15.53
N PHE A 127 -12.80 -11.23 15.01
CA PHE A 127 -12.40 -11.03 13.61
C PHE A 127 -13.46 -11.51 12.63
N ILE A 128 -14.06 -12.69 12.84
CA ILE A 128 -15.20 -13.16 12.03
C ILE A 128 -16.38 -12.18 12.14
N SER A 129 -16.69 -11.67 13.34
CA SER A 129 -17.80 -10.74 13.52
C SER A 129 -17.66 -9.43 12.76
N ALA A 130 -16.43 -9.03 12.40
CA ALA A 130 -16.18 -7.85 11.58
C ALA A 130 -16.83 -7.96 10.18
N THR A 131 -17.00 -9.18 9.65
CA THR A 131 -17.67 -9.39 8.36
C THR A 131 -19.16 -9.04 8.37
N LEU A 132 -19.77 -8.90 9.56
CA LEU A 132 -21.19 -8.64 9.75
C LEU A 132 -21.45 -7.35 10.53
N ASN A 133 -20.41 -6.63 10.95
CA ASN A 133 -20.53 -5.45 11.78
C ASN A 133 -19.49 -4.37 11.38
N ASP A 134 -19.99 -3.30 10.77
CA ASP A 134 -19.18 -2.20 10.25
C ASP A 134 -18.39 -1.46 11.34
N GLU A 135 -18.93 -1.32 12.56
CA GLU A 135 -18.21 -0.67 13.65
C GLU A 135 -17.01 -1.50 14.11
N VAL A 136 -17.18 -2.83 14.14
CA VAL A 136 -16.09 -3.76 14.47
C VAL A 136 -15.06 -3.79 13.35
N ALA A 137 -15.48 -3.82 12.09
CA ALA A 137 -14.59 -3.74 10.92
C ALA A 137 -13.76 -2.44 10.96
N LYS A 138 -14.43 -1.29 11.11
CA LYS A 138 -13.79 0.01 11.23
C LYS A 138 -12.75 0.06 12.35
N SER A 139 -13.07 -0.51 13.51
CA SER A 139 -12.11 -0.58 14.63
C SER A 139 -10.85 -1.40 14.30
N PHE A 140 -10.95 -2.44 13.47
CA PHE A 140 -9.80 -3.21 13.04
C PHE A 140 -8.96 -2.47 12.01
N GLU A 141 -9.59 -1.79 11.05
CA GLU A 141 -8.93 -0.92 10.08
C GLU A 141 -8.17 0.21 10.77
N GLU A 142 -8.81 0.91 11.72
CA GLU A 142 -8.15 1.99 12.47
C GLU A 142 -6.93 1.50 13.27
N ASP A 143 -6.98 0.29 13.82
CA ASP A 143 -5.85 -0.33 14.52
C ASP A 143 -4.72 -0.71 13.55
N ALA A 144 -5.06 -1.24 12.38
CA ALA A 144 -4.11 -1.53 11.30
C ALA A 144 -3.41 -0.26 10.80
N GLU A 145 -4.17 0.81 10.55
CA GLU A 145 -3.63 2.10 10.13
C GLU A 145 -2.74 2.75 11.20
N LYS A 146 -3.14 2.69 12.48
CA LYS A 146 -2.29 3.14 13.59
C LYS A 146 -0.96 2.39 13.60
N HIS A 147 -0.97 1.08 13.38
CA HIS A 147 0.25 0.26 13.39
C HIS A 147 1.26 0.69 12.31
N ILE A 148 0.80 1.12 11.13
CA ILE A 148 1.67 1.56 10.03
C ILE A 148 2.18 3.00 10.20
N ARG A 149 1.39 3.89 10.82
CA ARG A 149 1.76 5.31 10.98
C ARG A 149 3.05 5.54 11.75
N PHE A 150 3.44 4.64 12.65
CA PHE A 150 4.66 4.77 13.45
C PHE A 150 5.97 4.51 12.66
N LEU A 151 5.89 4.06 11.40
CA LEU A 151 7.09 3.62 10.65
C LEU A 151 7.84 4.80 10.00
N SER A 152 7.11 5.67 9.31
CA SER A 152 7.54 6.96 8.73
C SER A 152 6.57 7.38 7.64
N ASP A 153 6.26 8.68 7.61
CA ASP A 153 5.45 9.30 6.56
C ASP A 153 6.02 9.13 5.14
N GLU A 154 7.33 8.90 5.01
CA GLU A 154 7.96 8.75 3.70
C GLU A 154 7.52 7.48 2.96
N PHE A 155 7.13 6.42 3.66
CA PHE A 155 6.57 5.22 3.03
C PHE A 155 5.23 5.49 2.35
N ARG A 156 4.34 6.19 3.07
CA ARG A 156 3.04 6.64 2.54
C ARG A 156 3.26 7.55 1.34
N LYS A 157 4.16 8.54 1.46
CA LYS A 157 4.52 9.44 0.35
C LYS A 157 4.99 8.69 -0.89
N GLU A 158 5.83 7.67 -0.71
CA GLU A 158 6.31 6.86 -1.83
C GLU A 158 5.17 6.08 -2.49
N ALA A 159 4.30 5.45 -1.70
CA ALA A 159 3.12 4.74 -2.21
C ALA A 159 2.18 5.68 -2.99
N VAL A 160 1.98 6.91 -2.50
CA VAL A 160 1.20 7.95 -3.18
C VAL A 160 1.84 8.35 -4.50
N LEU A 161 3.14 8.71 -4.47
CA LEU A 161 3.90 9.12 -5.65
C LEU A 161 3.82 8.05 -6.73
N GLU A 162 4.16 6.81 -6.39
CA GLU A 162 4.22 5.71 -7.34
C GLU A 162 2.85 5.35 -7.91
N SER A 163 1.81 5.29 -7.09
CA SER A 163 0.46 4.93 -7.58
C SER A 163 -0.11 6.00 -8.51
N VAL A 164 0.09 7.29 -8.21
CA VAL A 164 -0.37 8.38 -9.09
C VAL A 164 0.42 8.39 -10.40
N LEU A 165 1.74 8.19 -10.36
CA LEU A 165 2.58 8.15 -11.57
C LEU A 165 2.30 6.92 -12.43
N TYR A 166 2.10 5.76 -11.82
CA TYR A 166 1.74 4.55 -12.54
C TYR A 166 0.40 4.76 -13.27
N CYS A 167 -0.61 5.28 -12.57
CA CYS A 167 -1.90 5.62 -13.18
C CYS A 167 -1.77 6.68 -14.29
N TYR A 168 -0.84 7.63 -14.14
CA TYR A 168 -0.54 8.60 -15.20
C TYR A 168 0.08 7.93 -16.44
N ASP A 169 1.02 7.02 -16.27
CA ASP A 169 1.70 6.38 -17.40
C ASP A 169 0.78 5.44 -18.19
N ILE A 170 -0.22 4.82 -17.55
CA ILE A 170 -1.19 3.93 -18.22
C ILE A 170 -2.38 4.68 -18.85
N GLY A 171 -2.88 5.75 -18.22
CA GLY A 171 -4.15 6.39 -18.59
C GLY A 171 -4.13 7.92 -18.51
N SER A 172 -2.93 8.51 -18.54
CA SER A 172 -2.69 9.95 -18.51
C SER A 172 -3.36 10.65 -17.31
N TRP A 173 -3.65 11.94 -17.46
CA TRP A 173 -4.23 12.77 -16.41
C TRP A 173 -5.59 12.25 -15.90
N ASN A 174 -6.34 11.50 -16.71
CA ASN A 174 -7.62 10.95 -16.30
C ASN A 174 -7.43 9.94 -15.16
N TYR A 175 -6.57 8.94 -15.35
CA TYR A 175 -6.36 7.89 -14.36
C TYR A 175 -5.56 8.41 -13.17
N ALA A 176 -4.57 9.28 -13.40
CA ALA A 176 -3.88 9.98 -12.32
C ALA A 176 -4.86 10.77 -11.42
N SER A 177 -5.87 11.41 -12.02
CA SER A 177 -6.90 12.14 -11.25
C SER A 177 -7.78 11.21 -10.42
N LYS A 178 -8.14 10.04 -10.95
CA LYS A 178 -8.87 9.02 -10.19
C LYS A 178 -8.06 8.56 -8.98
N MET A 179 -6.78 8.22 -9.18
CA MET A 179 -5.90 7.81 -8.08
C MET A 179 -5.69 8.90 -7.02
N ALA A 180 -5.47 10.14 -7.44
CA ALA A 180 -5.30 11.26 -6.50
C ALA A 180 -6.59 11.55 -5.72
N ASN A 181 -7.75 11.51 -6.36
CA ASN A 181 -9.04 11.65 -5.68
C ASN A 181 -9.29 10.49 -4.72
N PHE A 182 -8.96 9.27 -5.13
CA PHE A 182 -9.10 8.09 -4.29
C PHE A 182 -8.35 8.27 -2.96
N PHE A 183 -7.06 8.62 -3.01
CA PHE A 183 -6.26 8.83 -1.80
C PHE A 183 -6.67 10.04 -0.96
N TYR A 184 -7.27 11.06 -1.58
CA TYR A 184 -7.62 12.31 -0.90
C TYR A 184 -9.05 12.31 -0.31
N LYS A 185 -9.99 11.59 -0.94
CA LYS A 185 -11.43 11.69 -0.64
C LYS A 185 -12.12 10.36 -0.40
N GLU A 186 -11.68 9.28 -1.04
CA GLU A 186 -12.49 8.05 -1.12
C GLU A 186 -11.97 6.96 -0.17
N ARG A 187 -10.63 6.84 -0.03
CA ARG A 187 -9.99 5.76 0.73
C ARG A 187 -10.55 5.60 2.14
N GLU A 188 -10.78 6.68 2.87
CA GLU A 188 -11.26 6.62 4.27
C GLU A 188 -12.61 5.92 4.45
N ASN A 189 -13.38 5.79 3.36
CA ASN A 189 -14.74 5.25 3.35
C ASN A 189 -14.86 3.86 2.69
N ILE A 190 -13.74 3.25 2.26
CA ILE A 190 -13.79 1.90 1.69
C ILE A 190 -13.97 0.85 2.80
N TYR A 191 -14.58 -0.29 2.48
CA TYR A 191 -14.70 -1.48 3.36
C TYR A 191 -15.06 -1.15 4.83
N SER A 192 -16.27 -0.62 5.04
CA SER A 192 -16.78 -0.20 6.36
C SER A 192 -16.07 1.01 6.99
N GLY A 193 -15.03 1.54 6.34
CA GLY A 193 -14.29 2.74 6.73
C GLY A 193 -13.21 2.46 7.79
N GLY A 194 -12.49 3.51 8.21
CA GLY A 194 -11.42 3.41 9.22
C GLY A 194 -10.01 3.50 8.66
N TYR A 195 -9.89 3.53 7.34
CA TYR A 195 -8.67 3.92 6.65
C TYR A 195 -8.38 5.41 6.82
N ASP A 196 -7.11 5.77 6.74
CA ASP A 196 -6.70 7.16 6.68
C ASP A 196 -6.70 7.73 5.26
N LYS A 197 -6.72 9.05 5.14
CA LYS A 197 -6.33 9.71 3.89
C LYS A 197 -4.85 9.49 3.66
N ASP A 198 -4.52 8.95 2.50
CA ASP A 198 -3.14 8.74 2.09
C ASP A 198 -2.52 9.99 1.49
N MET A 199 -3.32 10.95 1.00
CA MET A 199 -2.83 12.19 0.41
C MET A 199 -3.24 13.40 1.28
N THR A 200 -2.27 14.25 1.58
CA THR A 200 -2.51 15.51 2.31
C THR A 200 -3.06 16.61 1.38
N ASP A 201 -3.64 17.67 1.96
CA ASP A 201 -4.06 18.85 1.20
C ASP A 201 -2.91 19.45 0.37
N SER A 202 -1.69 19.49 0.93
CA SER A 202 -0.50 20.01 0.26
C SER A 202 -0.16 19.19 -0.99
N GLU A 203 -0.15 17.87 -0.86
CA GLU A 203 0.13 16.94 -1.95
C GLU A 203 -0.96 16.98 -3.03
N PHE A 204 -2.23 17.04 -2.63
CA PHE A 204 -3.35 17.14 -3.56
C PHE A 204 -3.35 18.47 -4.31
N ASN A 205 -3.13 19.59 -3.62
CA ASN A 205 -3.03 20.91 -4.24
C ASN A 205 -1.87 21.00 -5.25
N LEU A 206 -0.75 20.37 -4.93
CA LEU A 206 0.36 20.24 -5.87
C LEU A 206 -0.03 19.39 -7.09
N PHE A 207 -0.70 18.25 -6.89
CA PHE A 207 -1.19 17.44 -7.99
C PHE A 207 -2.10 18.26 -8.92
N GLN A 208 -3.02 19.04 -8.36
CA GLN A 208 -3.89 19.94 -9.13
C GLN A 208 -3.08 21.01 -9.89
N LYS A 209 -2.04 21.57 -9.28
CA LYS A 209 -1.13 22.51 -9.97
C LYS A 209 -0.41 21.82 -11.14
N ALA A 210 0.19 20.66 -10.91
CA ALA A 210 0.87 19.86 -11.94
C ALA A 210 -0.06 19.53 -13.11
N LYS A 211 -1.32 19.18 -12.83
CA LYS A 211 -2.36 18.93 -13.83
C LYS A 211 -2.73 20.17 -14.64
N ARG A 212 -2.99 21.31 -13.98
CA ARG A 212 -3.30 22.59 -14.68
C ARG A 212 -2.17 23.01 -15.60
N GLU A 213 -0.93 22.86 -15.15
CA GLU A 213 0.27 23.18 -15.93
C GLU A 213 0.65 22.08 -16.95
N LYS A 214 -0.04 20.94 -16.94
CA LYS A 214 0.29 19.74 -17.74
C LYS A 214 1.75 19.28 -17.56
N LYS A 215 2.29 19.40 -16.35
CA LYS A 215 3.68 19.07 -15.99
C LYS A 215 3.73 18.08 -14.84
N ILE A 216 3.64 16.78 -15.13
CA ILE A 216 3.69 15.72 -14.10
C ILE A 216 4.98 15.76 -13.28
N ASN A 217 6.09 16.22 -13.86
CA ASN A 217 7.37 16.36 -13.16
C ASN A 217 7.29 17.29 -11.94
N LEU A 218 6.38 18.28 -11.91
CA LEU A 218 6.16 19.11 -10.72
C LEU A 218 5.71 18.29 -9.52
N PHE A 219 4.91 17.25 -9.75
CA PHE A 219 4.49 16.32 -8.71
C PHE A 219 5.69 15.51 -8.22
N ILE A 220 6.48 14.94 -9.14
CA ILE A 220 7.69 14.15 -8.83
C ILE A 220 8.68 14.98 -7.99
N ASP A 221 8.96 16.21 -8.41
CA ASP A 221 9.98 17.06 -7.80
C ASP A 221 9.67 17.43 -6.35
N TYR A 222 8.40 17.60 -5.99
CA TYR A 222 7.99 17.86 -4.61
C TYR A 222 8.34 16.69 -3.67
N PHE A 223 8.04 15.47 -4.08
CA PHE A 223 8.40 14.29 -3.30
C PHE A 223 9.91 14.08 -3.27
N CYS A 224 10.64 14.41 -4.34
CA CYS A 224 12.12 14.38 -4.30
C CYS A 224 12.70 15.42 -3.34
N ALA A 225 12.13 16.63 -3.30
CA ALA A 225 12.62 17.73 -2.46
C ALA A 225 12.36 17.51 -0.96
N SER A 226 11.29 16.80 -0.58
CA SER A 226 10.93 16.57 0.83
C SER A 226 11.97 15.76 1.60
N LEU A 227 12.78 14.93 0.93
CA LEU A 227 13.88 14.16 1.54
C LEU A 227 15.15 14.98 1.80
N LEU A 228 15.31 16.13 1.14
CA LEU A 228 16.55 16.92 1.16
C LEU A 228 16.55 18.05 2.20
N GLY A 229 15.53 18.11 3.07
CA GLY A 229 15.30 19.13 4.12
C GLY A 229 16.47 20.08 4.43
N GLY A 230 16.62 21.15 3.64
CA GLY A 230 17.43 22.31 3.99
C GLY A 230 18.88 22.37 3.50
N LYS A 231 19.41 21.39 2.75
CA LYS A 231 20.69 21.59 2.03
C LYS A 231 20.45 21.96 0.58
N LYS A 232 20.40 23.28 0.33
CA LYS A 232 20.67 23.84 -1.00
C LYS A 232 22.06 23.35 -1.43
N TYR A 233 22.13 22.55 -2.48
CA TYR A 233 23.38 22.42 -3.21
C TYR A 233 23.50 23.63 -4.13
N VAL A 234 24.55 24.42 -3.89
CA VAL A 234 25.07 25.47 -4.77
C VAL A 234 25.57 24.84 -6.05
#